data_AF-A0A9W8JRW0-F1
#
_entry.id   AF-A0A9W8JRW0-F1
#
_cell.length_a   1.000
_cell.length_b   1.000
_cell.length_c   1.000
_cell.angle_alpha   90.00
_cell.angle_beta   90.00
_cell.angle_gamma   90.00
#
_symmetry.space_group_name_H-M   'P 1'
#
loop_
_entity.id
_entity.type
_entity.pdbx_description
1 polymer ?
#
loop_
_entity_poly.entity_id
_entity_poly.type
_entity_poly.pdbx_seq_one_letter_code
_entity_poly.pdbx_strand_id
1 'polypeptide(L)'
;MGICWVSDCLRDANQKCSGCKTATYCSSACQKENWKHHKKECKLQRMVYDMEQNREEEEKNNPPPKPRKTHCTGCNERFKEDWVEVDQECPGCGYLTCEGCSCSNSKGSCYCQDSNFGNAYCSQEPRSYHRGKKGGYTGDYHPAKEDGYDLNKDDCPKMFEKEPRPCNRCGKAVQCLKREYRTVTF
;
A
#
# COMPACT_ATOMS: atom_id res chain seq x y z
N MET A 1 -14.80 8.58 6.97
CA MET A 1 -15.90 7.76 6.41
C MET A 1 -16.09 8.20 4.97
N GLY A 2 -16.51 7.31 4.06
CA GLY A 2 -16.55 7.59 2.61
C GLY A 2 -17.77 8.37 2.16
N ILE A 3 -18.09 8.30 0.87
CA ILE A 3 -19.28 8.92 0.26
C ILE A 3 -20.53 8.07 0.59
N CYS A 4 -21.71 8.70 0.60
CA CYS A 4 -22.98 8.01 0.71
C CYS A 4 -23.19 7.02 -0.46
N TRP A 5 -23.63 5.80 -0.16
CA TRP A 5 -23.82 4.74 -1.15
C TRP A 5 -25.14 4.84 -1.95
N VAL A 6 -25.85 5.95 -1.85
CA VAL A 6 -26.97 6.21 -2.75
C VAL A 6 -26.39 6.87 -3.99
N SER A 7 -26.64 6.31 -5.16
CA SER A 7 -26.09 6.78 -6.45
C SER A 7 -26.24 8.28 -6.64
N ASP A 8 -27.39 8.82 -6.25
CA ASP A 8 -27.75 10.23 -6.46
C ASP A 8 -27.39 11.13 -5.26
N CYS A 9 -26.68 10.59 -4.26
CA CYS A 9 -26.28 11.34 -3.07
C CYS A 9 -24.75 11.35 -2.93
N LEU A 10 -24.14 12.47 -3.32
CA LEU A 10 -22.68 12.68 -3.22
C LEU A 10 -22.24 13.29 -1.87
N ARG A 11 -23.11 13.25 -0.85
CA ARG A 11 -22.78 13.77 0.48
C ARG A 11 -21.85 12.80 1.22
N ASP A 12 -21.03 13.35 2.11
CA ASP A 12 -20.23 12.56 3.03
C ASP A 12 -21.12 11.68 3.92
N ALA A 13 -20.70 10.44 4.12
CA ALA A 13 -21.41 9.51 4.96
C ALA A 13 -20.97 9.61 6.42
N ASN A 14 -21.94 9.75 7.31
CA ASN A 14 -21.72 9.83 8.76
C ASN A 14 -22.13 8.55 9.51
N GLN A 15 -22.75 7.60 8.82
CA GLN A 15 -23.23 6.36 9.43
C GLN A 15 -22.98 5.17 8.51
N LYS A 16 -22.86 3.99 9.13
CA LYS A 16 -22.73 2.71 8.42
C LYS A 16 -23.98 1.86 8.61
N CYS A 17 -24.27 0.99 7.65
CA CYS A 17 -25.29 -0.04 7.81
C CYS A 17 -24.94 -0.92 9.01
N SER A 18 -25.85 -1.02 9.98
CA SER A 18 -25.68 -1.84 11.18
C SER A 18 -25.61 -3.34 10.86
N GLY A 19 -26.19 -3.78 9.74
CA GLY A 19 -26.19 -5.17 9.32
C GLY A 19 -24.85 -5.63 8.74
N CYS A 20 -24.40 -5.02 7.64
CA CYS A 20 -23.19 -5.45 6.94
C CYS A 20 -21.92 -4.69 7.33
N LYS A 21 -22.04 -3.55 8.04
CA LYS A 21 -20.93 -2.66 8.44
C LYS A 21 -20.03 -2.14 7.31
N THR A 22 -20.34 -2.50 6.07
CA THR A 22 -19.63 -2.09 4.86
C THR A 22 -20.27 -0.84 4.27
N ALA A 23 -21.61 -0.79 4.25
CA ALA A 23 -22.32 0.29 3.59
C ALA A 23 -22.37 1.60 4.34
N THR A 24 -22.16 2.72 3.64
CA THR A 24 -22.05 4.07 4.21
C THR A 24 -23.19 4.96 3.72
N TYR A 25 -23.79 5.74 4.63
CA TYR A 25 -24.92 6.63 4.33
C TYR A 25 -24.75 7.98 5.04
N CYS A 26 -25.22 9.06 4.41
CA CYS A 26 -25.26 10.37 5.06
C CYS A 26 -26.40 10.50 6.10
N SER A 27 -27.49 9.73 5.93
CA SER A 27 -28.66 9.76 6.83
C SER A 27 -29.50 8.49 6.74
N SER A 28 -30.36 8.27 7.73
CA SER A 28 -31.28 7.12 7.78
C SER A 28 -32.32 7.16 6.64
N ALA A 29 -32.63 8.34 6.11
CA ALA A 29 -33.47 8.50 4.92
C ALA A 29 -32.80 7.85 3.70
N CYS A 30 -31.54 8.19 3.42
CA CYS A 30 -30.78 7.60 2.31
C CYS A 30 -30.59 6.08 2.45
N GLN A 31 -30.43 5.59 3.69
CA GLN A 31 -30.38 4.15 3.94
C GLN A 31 -31.71 3.45 3.60
N LYS A 32 -32.85 4.04 3.99
CA LYS A 32 -34.19 3.49 3.71
C LYS A 32 -34.51 3.51 2.22
N GLU A 33 -34.15 4.59 1.54
CA GLU A 33 -34.32 4.74 0.09
C GLU A 33 -33.55 3.64 -0.66
N ASN A 34 -32.27 3.45 -0.32
CA ASN A 34 -31.43 2.44 -0.96
C ASN A 34 -31.75 1.01 -0.54
N TRP A 35 -32.59 0.80 0.48
CA TRP A 35 -32.80 -0.51 1.09
C TRP A 35 -33.26 -1.57 0.10
N LYS A 36 -34.09 -1.20 -0.88
CA LYS A 36 -34.57 -2.12 -1.92
C LYS A 36 -33.42 -2.75 -2.73
N HIS A 37 -32.36 -1.98 -2.98
CA HIS A 37 -31.17 -2.44 -3.69
C HIS A 37 -30.19 -3.10 -2.71
N HIS A 38 -29.84 -2.39 -1.65
CA HIS A 38 -28.84 -2.84 -0.67
C HIS A 38 -29.23 -4.14 0.03
N LYS A 39 -30.51 -4.42 0.29
CA LYS A 39 -30.96 -5.64 1.01
C LYS A 39 -30.45 -6.93 0.36
N LYS A 40 -30.37 -6.98 -0.98
CA LYS A 40 -29.88 -8.15 -1.72
C LYS A 40 -28.41 -8.43 -1.45
N GLU A 41 -27.61 -7.37 -1.31
CA GLU A 41 -26.16 -7.45 -1.12
C GLU A 41 -25.74 -7.40 0.35
N CYS A 42 -26.61 -6.92 1.24
CA CYS A 42 -26.32 -6.73 2.66
C CYS A 42 -25.85 -8.04 3.33
N LYS A 43 -26.47 -9.18 2.98
CA LYS A 43 -26.06 -10.49 3.52
C LYS A 43 -24.66 -10.89 3.05
N LEU A 44 -24.35 -10.70 1.76
CA LEU A 44 -23.04 -11.02 1.19
C LEU A 44 -21.96 -10.13 1.77
N GLN A 45 -22.21 -8.81 1.83
CA GLN A 45 -21.27 -7.85 2.41
C GLN A 45 -21.01 -8.13 3.89
N ARG A 46 -22.02 -8.58 4.64
CA ARG A 46 -21.84 -9.01 6.02
C ARG A 46 -20.89 -10.20 6.12
N MET A 47 -21.06 -11.22 5.28
CA MET A 47 -20.17 -12.39 5.27
C MET A 47 -18.72 -11.99 4.95
N VAL A 48 -18.52 -11.11 3.96
CA VAL A 48 -17.19 -10.58 3.62
C VAL A 48 -16.58 -9.83 4.80
N TYR A 49 -17.34 -8.92 5.42
CA TYR A 49 -16.89 -8.19 6.60
C TYR A 49 -16.49 -9.14 7.75
N ASP A 50 -17.32 -10.14 8.04
CA ASP A 50 -17.05 -11.11 9.12
C ASP A 50 -15.79 -11.95 8.79
N MET A 51 -15.62 -12.38 7.54
CA MET A 51 -14.40 -13.08 7.09
C MET A 51 -13.15 -12.20 7.22
N GLU A 52 -13.22 -10.93 6.82
CA GLU A 52 -12.11 -9.98 6.96
C GLU A 52 -11.74 -9.76 8.43
N GLN A 53 -12.72 -9.58 9.31
CA GLN A 53 -12.48 -9.43 10.75
C GLN A 53 -11.86 -10.68 11.37
N ASN A 54 -12.36 -11.87 11.03
CA ASN A 54 -11.80 -13.13 11.51
C ASN A 54 -10.34 -13.29 11.05
N ARG A 55 -10.04 -12.93 9.79
CA ARG A 55 -8.67 -12.95 9.27
C ARG A 55 -7.76 -11.96 10.01
N GLU A 56 -8.24 -10.75 10.27
CA GLU A 56 -7.48 -9.76 11.04
C GLU A 56 -7.23 -10.21 12.49
N GLU A 57 -8.21 -10.87 13.11
CA GLU A 57 -8.07 -11.44 14.45
C GLU A 57 -7.12 -12.64 14.46
N GLU A 58 -7.21 -13.52 13.47
CA GLU A 58 -6.28 -14.64 13.28
C GLU A 58 -4.86 -14.14 13.04
N GLU A 59 -4.65 -13.14 12.18
CA GLU A 59 -3.33 -12.52 11.95
C GLU A 59 -2.77 -11.86 13.22
N LYS A 60 -3.62 -11.28 14.08
CA LYS A 60 -3.20 -10.71 15.37
C LYS A 60 -2.79 -11.79 16.37
N ASN A 61 -3.55 -12.88 16.42
CA ASN A 61 -3.31 -13.98 17.35
C ASN A 61 -2.15 -14.88 16.89
N ASN A 62 -1.99 -15.04 15.57
CA ASN A 62 -0.99 -15.87 14.91
C ASN A 62 -0.28 -15.06 13.82
N PRO A 63 0.61 -14.12 14.18
CA PRO A 63 1.34 -13.36 13.20
C PRO A 63 2.20 -14.29 12.33
N PRO A 64 2.37 -13.99 11.02
CA PRO A 64 3.21 -14.81 10.16
C PRO A 64 4.62 -14.90 10.74
N PRO A 65 5.26 -16.09 10.70
CA PRO A 65 6.58 -16.27 11.28
C PRO A 65 7.59 -15.36 10.57
N LYS A 66 8.43 -14.69 11.37
CA LYS A 66 9.58 -13.94 10.83
C LYS A 66 10.51 -14.90 10.06
N PRO A 67 11.19 -14.44 9.01
CA PRO A 67 12.11 -15.27 8.26
C PRO A 67 13.28 -15.72 9.14
N ARG A 68 13.86 -16.87 8.79
CA ARG A 68 15.00 -17.46 9.51
C ARG A 68 16.20 -16.52 9.49
N LYS A 69 16.89 -16.40 10.63
CA LYS A 69 18.08 -15.54 10.78
C LYS A 69 19.38 -16.11 10.20
N THR A 70 19.35 -17.34 9.70
CA THR A 70 20.54 -18.05 9.23
C THR A 70 20.84 -17.87 7.76
N HIS A 71 19.92 -17.30 6.97
CA HIS A 71 20.07 -17.15 5.53
C HIS A 71 19.59 -15.77 5.08
N CYS A 72 20.23 -15.26 4.01
CA CYS A 72 19.71 -14.11 3.29
C CYS A 72 18.32 -14.43 2.73
N THR A 73 17.33 -13.57 2.96
CA THR A 73 15.96 -13.77 2.45
C THR A 73 15.88 -13.55 0.92
N GLY A 74 16.80 -12.77 0.34
CA GLY A 74 16.82 -12.47 -1.10
C GLY A 74 17.45 -13.57 -1.97
N CYS A 75 18.64 -14.05 -1.61
CA CYS A 75 19.36 -15.08 -2.38
C CYS A 75 19.38 -16.47 -1.72
N ASN A 76 18.86 -16.59 -0.50
CA ASN A 76 18.87 -17.83 0.28
C ASN A 76 20.27 -18.39 0.62
N GLU A 77 21.32 -17.57 0.52
CA GLU A 77 22.68 -17.94 0.94
C GLU A 77 22.75 -18.02 2.47
N ARG A 78 23.45 -19.01 3.02
CA ARG A 78 23.65 -19.18 4.47
C ARG A 78 24.68 -18.17 4.98
N PHE A 79 24.37 -17.46 6.07
CA PHE A 79 25.37 -16.66 6.78
C PHE A 79 26.36 -17.58 7.49
N LYS A 80 27.68 -17.32 7.34
CA LYS A 80 28.73 -18.13 7.98
C LYS A 80 28.78 -17.83 9.49
N GLU A 81 29.04 -18.85 10.29
CA GLU A 81 28.85 -18.85 11.76
C GLU A 81 29.73 -17.84 12.52
N ASP A 82 30.90 -17.51 11.98
CA ASP A 82 31.91 -16.72 12.72
C ASP A 82 31.90 -15.22 12.38
N TRP A 83 31.15 -14.80 11.35
CA TRP A 83 31.02 -13.41 10.93
C TRP A 83 29.63 -13.20 10.32
N VAL A 84 28.66 -12.88 11.17
CA VAL A 84 27.32 -12.50 10.73
C VAL A 84 27.37 -11.06 10.27
N GLU A 85 27.61 -10.82 8.98
CA GLU A 85 27.20 -9.56 8.37
C GLU A 85 25.85 -9.80 7.68
N VAL A 86 24.83 -9.98 8.52
CA VAL A 86 23.49 -9.52 8.15
C VAL A 86 23.67 -8.04 7.89
N ASP A 87 23.73 -7.68 6.61
CA ASP A 87 24.02 -6.29 6.25
C ASP A 87 22.82 -5.41 6.62
N GLN A 88 21.60 -5.90 6.39
CA GLN A 88 20.38 -5.19 6.78
C GLN A 88 19.24 -6.13 7.21
N GLU A 89 18.50 -5.74 8.27
CA GLU A 89 17.26 -6.38 8.77
C GLU A 89 16.06 -5.41 8.69
N CYS A 90 14.94 -5.87 8.13
CA CYS A 90 13.76 -5.06 7.89
C CYS A 90 12.93 -4.99 9.19
N PRO A 91 12.75 -3.82 9.84
CA PRO A 91 12.07 -3.75 11.15
C PRO A 91 10.60 -4.19 11.11
N GLY A 92 9.95 -4.09 9.94
CA GLY A 92 8.56 -4.50 9.74
C GLY A 92 8.37 -6.01 9.64
N CYS A 93 9.03 -6.67 8.69
CA CYS A 93 8.81 -8.10 8.41
C CYS A 93 10.00 -9.00 8.75
N GLY A 94 11.13 -8.45 9.21
CA GLY A 94 12.34 -9.20 9.56
C GLY A 94 13.14 -9.71 8.36
N TYR A 95 12.83 -9.29 7.12
CA TYR A 95 13.60 -9.65 5.92
C TYR A 95 15.09 -9.37 6.14
N LEU A 96 15.96 -10.30 5.74
CA LEU A 96 17.41 -10.19 5.92
C LEU A 96 18.12 -10.17 4.58
N THR A 97 19.18 -9.38 4.47
CA THR A 97 20.03 -9.34 3.29
C THR A 97 21.48 -9.66 3.64
N CYS A 98 22.18 -10.34 2.74
CA CYS A 98 23.64 -10.33 2.70
C CYS A 98 24.13 -9.07 1.98
N GLU A 99 25.40 -8.71 2.16
CA GLU A 99 26.06 -7.60 1.47
C GLU A 99 25.83 -7.62 -0.06
N GLY A 100 25.94 -8.80 -0.68
CA GLY A 100 25.66 -8.93 -2.12
C GLY A 100 24.21 -8.58 -2.50
N CYS A 101 23.24 -8.92 -1.66
CA CYS A 101 21.82 -8.62 -1.90
C CYS A 101 21.41 -7.21 -1.48
N SER A 102 22.11 -6.59 -0.54
CA SER A 102 21.90 -5.19 -0.19
C SER A 102 22.48 -4.26 -1.25
N CYS A 103 23.63 -4.61 -1.84
CA CYS A 103 24.23 -3.86 -2.94
C CYS A 103 23.61 -4.18 -4.31
N SER A 104 23.09 -5.40 -4.52
CA SER A 104 22.43 -5.78 -5.77
C SER A 104 20.97 -5.35 -5.79
N ASN A 105 20.71 -4.21 -6.44
CA ASN A 105 19.38 -3.65 -6.70
C ASN A 105 18.41 -4.57 -7.46
N SER A 106 18.87 -5.74 -7.93
CA SER A 106 18.07 -6.75 -8.61
C SER A 106 17.55 -7.87 -7.69
N LYS A 107 18.02 -7.97 -6.43
CA LYS A 107 17.77 -9.14 -5.56
C LYS A 107 17.44 -8.84 -4.08
N GLY A 108 17.55 -7.61 -3.60
CA GLY A 108 17.13 -7.21 -2.25
C GLY A 108 15.71 -6.65 -2.25
N SER A 109 14.75 -7.40 -1.70
CA SER A 109 13.32 -7.20 -1.98
C SER A 109 12.43 -7.11 -0.72
N CYS A 110 12.82 -6.37 0.33
CA CYS A 110 11.85 -6.16 1.42
C CYS A 110 10.66 -5.34 0.88
N TYR A 111 9.50 -5.98 0.77
CA TYR A 111 8.28 -5.38 0.20
C TYR A 111 7.51 -4.51 1.21
N CYS A 112 8.08 -4.25 2.38
CA CYS A 112 7.48 -3.35 3.37
C CYS A 112 7.43 -1.92 2.83
N GLN A 113 6.30 -1.25 3.03
CA GLN A 113 6.13 0.13 2.57
C GLN A 113 7.11 1.09 3.24
N ASP A 114 7.57 0.81 4.46
CA ASP A 114 8.43 1.69 5.26
C ASP A 114 9.87 1.19 5.41
N SER A 115 10.21 0.05 4.80
CA SER A 115 11.56 -0.48 4.87
C SER A 115 11.91 -1.17 3.57
N ASN A 116 12.79 -0.53 2.81
CA ASN A 116 13.29 -1.05 1.54
C ASN A 116 14.80 -0.83 1.38
N PHE A 117 15.56 -1.07 2.46
CA PHE A 117 17.02 -1.17 2.41
C PHE A 117 17.71 -0.22 1.41
N GLY A 118 17.43 1.07 1.53
CA GLY A 118 18.06 2.12 0.72
C GLY A 118 17.37 2.49 -0.61
N ASN A 119 16.40 1.74 -1.13
CA ASN A 119 15.72 2.08 -2.39
C ASN A 119 14.38 2.79 -2.15
N ALA A 120 14.31 4.05 -2.54
CA ALA A 120 13.09 4.81 -2.43
C ALA A 120 12.16 4.50 -3.61
N TYR A 121 11.04 3.81 -3.34
CA TYR A 121 9.95 3.56 -4.31
C TYR A 121 9.38 4.84 -4.96
N CYS A 122 9.83 6.01 -4.54
CA CYS A 122 9.44 7.25 -5.17
C CYS A 122 9.97 7.39 -6.59
N SER A 123 11.05 6.71 -7.03
CA SER A 123 11.47 6.77 -8.45
C SER A 123 10.97 5.60 -9.31
N GLN A 124 10.30 4.59 -8.73
CA GLN A 124 9.91 3.37 -9.43
C GLN A 124 8.41 3.19 -9.49
N GLU A 125 7.89 2.78 -10.63
CA GLU A 125 6.45 2.60 -10.80
C GLU A 125 5.88 1.63 -9.74
N PRO A 126 4.83 2.04 -8.99
CA PRO A 126 4.22 1.19 -7.99
C PRO A 126 3.52 -0.01 -8.64
N ARG A 127 4.21 -1.16 -8.67
CA ARG A 127 3.63 -2.45 -9.05
C ARG A 127 2.40 -2.80 -8.22
N SER A 128 1.55 -3.67 -8.78
CA SER A 128 0.27 -4.08 -8.20
C SER A 128 0.36 -4.58 -6.75
N TYR A 129 1.47 -5.21 -6.37
CA TYR A 129 1.71 -5.74 -5.02
C TYR A 129 2.35 -4.74 -4.04
N HIS A 130 2.72 -3.54 -4.46
CA HIS A 130 3.15 -2.44 -3.56
C HIS A 130 1.96 -1.64 -3.00
N ARG A 131 0.75 -1.95 -3.49
CA ARG A 131 -0.51 -1.39 -3.05
C ARG A 131 -0.86 -2.03 -1.69
N GLY A 132 -1.16 -1.20 -0.68
CA GLY A 132 -1.56 -1.72 0.65
C GLY A 132 -2.88 -2.52 0.57
N LYS A 133 -3.38 -3.05 1.70
CA LYS A 133 -4.67 -3.79 1.78
C LYS A 133 -5.87 -3.06 1.10
N LYS A 134 -5.77 -1.76 0.83
CA LYS A 134 -6.76 -0.91 0.14
C LYS A 134 -6.43 -0.56 -1.34
N GLY A 135 -5.48 -1.24 -1.98
CA GLY A 135 -5.28 -1.15 -3.44
C GLY A 135 -4.57 0.12 -3.97
N GLY A 136 -4.09 1.02 -3.10
CA GLY A 136 -3.36 2.22 -3.51
C GLY A 136 -1.92 2.29 -2.99
N TYR A 137 -1.02 2.86 -3.79
CA TYR A 137 0.29 3.34 -3.31
C TYR A 137 0.10 4.71 -2.65
N THR A 138 0.44 4.81 -1.36
CA THR A 138 0.22 6.03 -0.56
C THR A 138 1.46 6.91 -0.45
N GLY A 139 2.62 6.42 -0.90
CA GLY A 139 3.89 7.12 -0.85
C GLY A 139 4.00 8.26 -1.86
N ASP A 140 5.04 9.06 -1.73
CA ASP A 140 5.46 9.99 -2.77
C ASP A 140 6.08 9.25 -3.96
N TYR A 141 5.89 9.80 -5.16
CA TYR A 141 6.31 9.24 -6.45
C TYR A 141 6.82 10.38 -7.35
N HIS A 142 7.95 10.21 -8.03
CA HIS A 142 8.69 11.18 -8.84
C HIS A 142 9.71 10.45 -9.75
N PRO A 143 9.27 9.57 -10.67
CA PRO A 143 10.17 8.88 -11.60
C PRO A 143 10.85 9.90 -12.52
N ALA A 144 12.14 9.72 -12.79
CA ALA A 144 12.86 10.54 -13.76
C ALA A 144 12.73 9.93 -15.16
N LYS A 145 12.90 10.76 -16.18
CA LYS A 145 12.94 10.29 -17.58
C LYS A 145 14.11 9.32 -17.83
N GLU A 146 15.20 9.51 -17.10
CA GLU A 146 16.40 8.64 -17.14
C GLU A 146 16.11 7.21 -16.65
N ASP A 147 15.07 7.02 -15.84
CA ASP A 147 14.67 5.72 -15.30
C ASP A 147 13.83 4.88 -16.29
N GLY A 148 13.51 5.43 -17.48
CA GLY A 148 12.82 4.70 -18.55
C GLY A 148 11.30 4.54 -18.37
N TYR A 149 10.67 5.35 -17.51
CA TYR A 149 9.22 5.30 -17.27
C TYR A 149 8.46 6.35 -18.11
N ASP A 150 7.36 5.93 -18.73
CA ASP A 150 6.47 6.79 -19.53
C ASP A 150 5.74 7.87 -18.68
N LEU A 151 5.62 7.63 -17.36
CA LEU A 151 4.89 8.51 -16.45
C LEU A 151 5.84 9.42 -15.65
N ASN A 152 6.58 10.31 -16.32
CA ASN A 152 7.52 11.23 -15.69
C ASN A 152 7.06 12.70 -15.79
N LYS A 153 7.74 13.60 -15.06
CA LYS A 153 7.39 15.03 -15.03
C LYS A 153 7.58 15.74 -16.37
N ASP A 154 8.49 15.27 -17.21
CA ASP A 154 8.85 15.94 -18.46
C ASP A 154 7.78 15.64 -19.53
N ASP A 155 7.29 14.40 -19.55
CA ASP A 155 6.28 13.94 -20.50
C ASP A 155 4.84 14.22 -19.98
N CYS A 156 4.63 14.23 -18.66
CA CYS A 156 3.32 14.44 -18.01
C CYS A 156 3.33 15.53 -16.91
N PRO A 157 3.79 16.78 -17.16
CA PRO A 157 4.01 17.79 -16.12
C PRO A 157 2.76 18.16 -15.32
N LYS A 158 1.57 18.01 -15.93
CA LYS A 158 0.28 18.31 -15.28
C LYS A 158 -0.03 17.38 -14.10
N MET A 159 0.52 16.16 -14.12
CA MET A 159 0.31 15.15 -13.08
C MET A 159 1.21 15.34 -11.85
N PHE A 160 2.25 16.17 -11.97
CA PHE A 160 3.22 16.44 -10.91
C PHE A 160 2.95 17.80 -10.24
N GLU A 161 3.38 17.91 -8.99
CA GLU A 161 3.33 19.16 -8.22
C GLU A 161 4.18 20.24 -8.92
N LYS A 162 3.69 21.49 -8.91
CA LYS A 162 4.37 22.61 -9.58
C LYS A 162 5.67 22.97 -8.88
N GLU A 163 5.64 23.01 -7.56
CA GLU A 163 6.80 23.37 -6.74
C GLU A 163 7.47 22.11 -6.19
N PRO A 164 8.82 22.03 -6.22
CA PRO A 164 9.54 20.92 -5.61
C PRO A 164 9.39 20.99 -4.08
N ARG A 165 9.18 19.84 -3.47
CA ARG A 165 9.14 19.70 -2.00
C ARG A 165 9.98 18.50 -1.56
N PRO A 166 10.40 18.43 -0.29
CA PRO A 166 11.05 17.22 0.21
C PRO A 166 10.12 16.02 0.07
N CYS A 167 10.60 15.00 -0.64
CA CYS A 167 9.93 13.72 -0.72
C CYS A 167 9.92 13.07 0.66
N ASN A 168 8.76 12.66 1.14
CA ASN A 168 8.61 12.06 2.47
C ASN A 168 9.30 10.68 2.60
N ARG A 169 9.81 10.15 1.47
CA ARG A 169 10.45 8.83 1.40
C ARG A 169 11.96 8.91 1.21
N CYS A 170 12.45 9.81 0.34
CA CYS A 170 13.88 9.95 0.05
C CYS A 170 14.51 11.27 0.52
N GLY A 171 13.72 12.21 1.05
CA GLY A 171 14.19 13.52 1.52
C GLY A 171 14.62 14.51 0.42
N LYS A 172 14.78 14.06 -0.83
CA LYS A 172 15.19 14.93 -1.95
C LYS A 172 14.10 15.95 -2.27
N ALA A 173 14.50 17.19 -2.58
CA ALA A 173 13.61 18.23 -3.05
C ALA A 173 13.25 17.98 -4.52
N VAL A 174 12.04 17.47 -4.76
CA VAL A 174 11.59 16.97 -6.06
C VAL A 174 10.11 17.28 -6.27
N GLN A 175 9.69 17.35 -7.53
CA GLN A 175 8.30 17.49 -7.91
C GLN A 175 7.63 16.12 -7.83
N CYS A 176 6.81 15.91 -6.79
CA CYS A 176 6.11 14.64 -6.60
C CYS A 176 4.83 14.58 -7.43
N LEU A 177 4.41 13.38 -7.83
CA LEU A 177 3.11 13.09 -8.45
C LEU A 177 2.02 13.54 -7.48
N LYS A 178 1.04 14.31 -7.96
CA LYS A 178 -0.07 14.78 -7.12
C LYS A 178 -0.90 13.61 -6.62
N ARG A 179 -1.47 13.76 -5.42
CA ARG A 179 -2.26 12.71 -4.76
C ARG A 179 -3.41 12.16 -5.61
N GLU A 180 -4.07 13.03 -6.38
CA GLU A 180 -5.18 12.66 -7.28
C GLU A 180 -4.78 11.67 -8.38
N TYR A 181 -3.52 11.65 -8.80
CA TYR A 181 -3.00 10.74 -9.83
C TYR A 181 -2.35 9.48 -9.23
N ARG A 182 -2.19 9.38 -7.90
CA ARG A 182 -1.56 8.21 -7.24
C ARG A 182 -2.47 6.98 -7.15
N THR A 183 -3.78 7.18 -7.33
CA THR A 183 -4.81 6.14 -7.17
C THR A 183 -5.45 5.73 -8.49
N VAL A 184 -4.92 6.19 -9.63
CA VAL A 184 -5.54 5.92 -10.93
C VAL A 184 -5.39 4.43 -11.25
N THR A 185 -6.52 3.75 -11.21
CA THR A 185 -6.77 2.46 -11.83
C THR A 185 -6.66 2.64 -13.34
N PHE A 186 -5.72 1.94 -13.97
CA PHE A 186 -5.87 1.50 -15.35
C PHE A 186 -6.60 0.15 -15.34
#